data_AF-A0A6V8MG25-F1
#
_entry.id   AF-A0A6V8MG25-F1
#
_cell.length_a   1.000
_cell.length_b   1.000
_cell.length_c   1.000
_cell.angle_alpha   90.00
_cell.angle_beta   90.00
_cell.angle_gamma   90.00
#
_symmetry.space_group_name_H-M   'P 1'
#
loop_
_entity.id
_entity.type
_entity.pdbx_description
1 polymer ?
#
loop_
_entity_poly.entity_id
_entity_poly.type
_entity_poly.pdbx_seq_one_letter_code
_entity_poly.pdbx_strand_id
1 'polypeptide(L)' 'MEKRINAEEWTARFRAVGLDDDAQGHWHSLFERENPSGHQSFLEWLGLPEERIVQIRDRSSIR' A
#
# COMPACT_ATOMS: atom_id res chain seq x y z
N MET A 1 -10.80 1.39 -21.55
CA MET A 1 -9.90 1.72 -20.44
C MET A 1 -9.86 0.49 -19.55
N GLU A 2 -8.72 -0.18 -19.42
CA GLU A 2 -8.61 -1.35 -18.53
C GLU A 2 -8.97 -0.95 -17.10
N LYS A 3 -9.79 -1.78 -16.44
CA LYS A 3 -10.18 -1.58 -15.05
C LYS A 3 -8.97 -1.93 -14.18
N ARG A 4 -8.23 -0.91 -13.73
CA ARG A 4 -7.19 -1.10 -12.72
C ARG A 4 -7.85 -1.23 -11.35
N ILE A 5 -7.35 -2.16 -10.54
CA ILE A 5 -7.72 -2.27 -9.13
C ILE A 5 -7.36 -0.95 -8.46
N ASN A 6 -8.30 -0.38 -7.69
CA ASN A 6 -7.99 0.75 -6.83
C ASN A 6 -7.48 0.28 -5.45
N ALA A 7 -6.98 1.21 -4.64
CA ALA A 7 -6.45 0.90 -3.31
C ALA A 7 -7.48 0.25 -2.37
N GLU A 8 -8.77 0.57 -2.48
CA GLU A 8 -9.83 -0.01 -1.65
C GLU A 8 -10.10 -1.48 -2.02
N GLU A 9 -10.21 -1.77 -3.31
CA GLU A 9 -10.34 -3.13 -3.84
C GLU A 9 -9.13 -3.99 -3.50
N TRP A 10 -7.93 -3.40 -3.53
CA TRP A 10 -6.70 -4.06 -3.10
C TRP A 10 -6.72 -4.40 -1.60
N THR A 11 -7.06 -3.43 -0.76
CA THR A 11 -7.17 -3.60 0.70
C THR A 11 -8.23 -4.65 1.07
N ALA A 12 -9.36 -4.64 0.37
CA ALA A 12 -10.43 -5.62 0.57
C ALA A 12 -9.96 -7.07 0.30
N ARG A 13 -9.06 -7.27 -0.68
CA ARG A 13 -8.49 -8.59 -0.96
C ARG A 13 -7.59 -9.08 0.17
N PHE A 14 -6.80 -8.21 0.78
CA PHE A 14 -6.00 -8.57 1.96
C PHE A 14 -6.89 -9.03 3.12
N ARG A 15 -7.95 -8.29 3.41
CA ARG A 15 -8.93 -8.70 4.43
C ARG A 15 -9.60 -10.03 4.08
N ALA A 16 -9.94 -10.26 2.82
CA ALA A 16 -10.57 -11.49 2.36
C ALA A 16 -9.67 -12.74 2.51
N VAL A 17 -8.35 -12.59 2.50
CA VAL A 17 -7.39 -13.68 2.77
C VAL A 17 -6.95 -13.76 4.24
N GLY A 18 -7.53 -12.93 5.12
CA GLY A 18 -7.30 -12.97 6.56
C GLY A 18 -6.18 -12.06 7.07
N LEU A 19 -5.68 -11.10 6.27
CA LEU A 19 -4.80 -10.06 6.81
C LEU A 19 -5.65 -8.97 7.48
N ASP A 20 -5.52 -8.87 8.81
CA ASP A 20 -6.06 -7.78 9.60
C ASP A 20 -5.27 -6.47 9.39
N ASP A 21 -5.70 -5.41 10.08
CA ASP A 21 -5.15 -4.06 9.90
C ASP A 21 -3.71 -3.95 10.43
N ASP A 22 -3.38 -4.70 11.48
CA ASP A 22 -2.02 -4.77 12.04
C ASP A 22 -1.06 -5.49 11.09
N ALA A 23 -1.50 -6.60 10.51
CA ALA A 23 -0.74 -7.36 9.51
C ALA A 23 -0.53 -6.55 8.22
N GLN A 24 -1.55 -5.82 7.76
CA GLN A 24 -1.41 -4.90 6.62
C GLN A 24 -0.42 -3.78 6.93
N GLY A 25 -0.49 -3.20 8.14
CA GLY A 25 0.50 -2.22 8.60
C GLY A 25 1.91 -2.82 8.66
N HIS A 26 2.06 -4.07 9.11
CA HIS A 26 3.33 -4.79 9.09
C HIS A 26 3.89 -4.97 7.67
N TRP A 27 3.03 -5.41 6.75
CA TRP A 27 3.38 -5.55 5.35
C TRP A 27 3.88 -4.23 4.74
N HIS A 28 3.19 -3.11 5.01
CA HIS A 28 3.61 -1.79 4.52
C HIS A 28 4.99 -1.38 5.03
N SER A 29 5.29 -1.57 6.33
CA SER A 29 6.62 -1.28 6.88
C SER A 29 7.71 -2.18 6.31
N LEU A 30 7.43 -3.48 6.14
CA LEU A 30 8.36 -4.41 5.50
C LEU A 30 8.66 -3.96 4.06
N PHE A 31 7.62 -3.65 3.29
CA PHE A 31 7.76 -3.30 1.89
C PHE A 31 8.48 -1.96 1.69
N GLU A 32 8.15 -0.93 2.47
CA GLU A 32 8.87 0.36 2.42
C GLU A 32 10.35 0.19 2.79
N ARG A 33 10.67 -0.61 3.80
CA ARG A 33 12.06 -0.84 4.21
C ARG A 33 12.87 -1.63 3.20
N GLU A 34 12.29 -2.68 2.64
CA GLU A 34 13.01 -3.63 1.77
C GLU A 34 13.04 -3.17 0.31
N ASN A 35 12.04 -2.39 -0.13
CA ASN A 35 11.95 -1.89 -1.49
C ASN A 35 11.15 -0.56 -1.57
N PRO A 36 11.72 0.57 -1.12
CA PRO A 36 11.01 1.85 -1.09
C PRO A 36 10.60 2.37 -2.48
N SER A 37 11.42 2.13 -3.51
CA SER A 37 11.09 2.52 -4.89
C SER A 37 9.98 1.63 -5.49
N GLY A 38 9.98 0.34 -5.15
CA GLY A 38 8.90 -0.58 -5.51
C GLY A 38 7.58 -0.22 -4.82
N HIS A 39 7.63 0.16 -3.55
CA HIS A 39 6.45 0.61 -2.81
C HIS A 39 5.86 1.90 -3.41
N GLN A 40 6.70 2.88 -3.76
CA GLN A 40 6.27 4.08 -4.49
C GLN A 40 5.55 3.72 -5.80
N SER A 41 6.21 2.95 -6.67
CA SER A 41 5.69 2.57 -7.98
C SER A 41 4.37 1.80 -7.87
N PHE A 42 4.21 0.99 -6.83
CA PHE A 42 3.00 0.24 -6.56
C PHE A 42 1.82 1.15 -6.18
N LEU A 43 2.06 2.14 -5.33
CA LEU A 43 1.02 3.10 -4.92
C LEU A 43 0.59 4.01 -6.08
N GLU A 44 1.51 4.39 -6.96
CA GLU A 44 1.21 5.11 -8.21
C GLU A 44 0.38 4.25 -9.17
N TRP A 45 0.72 2.96 -9.29
CA TRP A 45 -0.03 2.00 -10.11
C TRP A 45 -1.48 1.81 -9.63
N LEU A 46 -1.70 1.85 -8.31
CA LEU A 46 -3.04 1.86 -7.68
C LEU A 46 -3.82 3.18 -7.93
N GLY A 47 -3.21 4.17 -8.57
CA GLY A 47 -3.85 5.44 -8.91
C GLY A 47 -3.99 6.38 -7.72
N LEU A 48 -3.18 6.22 -6.67
CA LEU A 48 -3.21 7.12 -5.52
C LEU A 48 -2.61 8.49 -5.89
N PRO A 49 -3.20 9.61 -5.43
CA PRO A 49 -2.60 10.92 -5.61
C PRO A 49 -1.33 11.05 -4.76
N GLU A 50 -0.38 11.86 -5.23
CA GLU A 50 0.95 12.04 -4.60
C GLU A 50 0.87 12.32 -3.10
N GLU A 51 -0.03 13.22 -2.68
CA GLU A 51 -0.23 13.56 -1.26
C GLU A 51 -0.57 12.33 -0.40
N ARG A 52 -1.38 11.40 -0.94
CA ARG A 52 -1.76 10.16 -0.24
C ARG A 52 -0.62 9.16 -0.23
N ILE A 53 0.19 9.12 -1.28
CA ILE A 53 1.39 8.27 -1.35
C ILE A 53 2.36 8.69 -0.25
N VAL A 54 2.65 9.99 -0.12
CA VAL A 54 3.53 10.53 0.92
C VAL A 54 3.05 10.13 2.32
N GLN A 55 1.75 10.30 2.61
CA GLN A 55 1.18 9.90 3.91
C GLN A 55 1.31 8.40 4.20
N ILE A 56 1.11 7.54 3.20
CA ILE A 56 1.24 6.09 3.37
C ILE A 56 2.69 5.71 3.64
N ARG A 57 3.64 6.26 2.87
CA ARG A 57 5.06 5.95 3.01
C ARG A 57 5.64 6.46 4.33
N ASP A 58 5.22 7.65 4.78
CA ASP A 58 5.62 8.21 6.08
C ASP A 58 5.18 7.30 7.24
N ARG A 59 3.90 6.89 7.26
CA ARG A 59 3.40 5.91 8.24
C ARG A 59 4.06 4.55 8.14
N SER A 60 4.51 4.15 6.96
CA SER A 60 5.21 2.87 6.74
C SER A 60 6.64 2.91 7.29
N SER A 61 7.25 4.10 7.30
CA SER A 61 8.62 4.34 7.75
C SER A 61 8.75 4.52 9.26
N ILE A 62 7.68 4.93 9.95
CA ILE A 62 7.64 5.07 11.40
C ILE A 62 7.30 3.71 12.03
N ARG A 63 8.32 2.96 12.45
CA ARG A 63 8.15 1.81 13.35
C ARG A 63 9.35 1.59 14.24
#